data_AF-A0AAP0ELT0-F1
#
_entry.id   AF-A0AAP0ELT0-F1
#
_cell.length_a   1.000
_cell.length_b   1.000
_cell.length_c   1.000
_cell.angle_alpha   90.00
_cell.angle_beta   90.00
_cell.angle_gamma   90.00
#
_symmetry.space_group_name_H-M   'P 1'
#
loop_
_entity.id
_entity.type
_entity.pdbx_description
1 polymer ?
#
loop_
_entity_poly.entity_id
_entity_poly.type
_entity_poly.pdbx_seq_one_letter_code
_entity_poly.pdbx_strand_id
1 'polypeptide(L)'
;MKVKKGSSVMIHVTLVVLLIFALPIQTVQGLSPAECKLLVNILVSACPEVINRKPPSAYCCQRIRVTPEECVCSRITPQLAVLIDVNYAVKVVQGCGRPVPRHHKCGSKLSVHDVSQLHE
;
A
#
# COMPACT_ATOMS: atom_id res chain seq x y z
N MET A 1 -17.11 32.60 -47.12
CA MET A 1 -16.19 31.70 -46.38
C MET A 1 -17.01 30.59 -45.74
N LYS A 2 -16.99 29.36 -46.28
CA LYS A 2 -17.72 28.21 -45.70
C LYS A 2 -16.79 27.50 -44.71
N VAL A 3 -16.95 27.80 -43.43
CA VAL A 3 -16.32 27.00 -42.37
C VAL A 3 -16.91 25.60 -42.46
N LYS A 4 -16.12 24.62 -42.90
CA LYS A 4 -16.51 23.20 -42.96
C LYS A 4 -16.89 22.78 -41.54
N LYS A 5 -18.13 22.30 -41.31
CA LYS A 5 -18.60 21.81 -39.99
C LYS A 5 -17.61 20.82 -39.34
N GLY A 6 -16.91 20.02 -40.14
CA GLY A 6 -15.84 19.12 -39.67
C GLY A 6 -14.59 19.82 -39.12
N SER A 7 -14.29 21.04 -39.58
CA SER A 7 -13.18 21.85 -39.06
C SER A 7 -13.47 22.42 -37.67
N SER A 8 -14.73 22.75 -37.39
CA SER A 8 -15.15 23.24 -36.06
C SER A 8 -15.07 22.12 -35.01
N VAL A 9 -15.51 20.91 -35.37
CA VAL A 9 -15.38 19.73 -34.50
C VAL A 9 -13.92 19.39 -34.25
N MET A 10 -13.07 19.43 -35.28
CA MET A 10 -11.63 19.16 -35.14
C MET A 10 -10.95 20.17 -34.22
N ILE A 11 -11.26 21.46 -34.32
CA ILE A 11 -10.73 22.51 -33.44
C ILE A 11 -11.16 22.28 -31.98
N HIS A 12 -12.42 21.91 -31.75
CA HIS A 12 -12.89 21.58 -30.40
C HIS A 12 -12.18 20.35 -29.84
N VAL A 13 -11.98 19.31 -30.64
CA VAL A 13 -11.25 18.10 -30.23
C VAL A 13 -9.79 18.45 -29.89
N THR A 14 -9.10 19.22 -30.72
CA THR A 14 -7.72 19.65 -30.46
C THR A 14 -7.61 20.50 -29.19
N LEU A 15 -8.56 21.43 -28.95
CA LEU A 15 -8.61 22.24 -27.74
C LEU A 15 -8.82 21.38 -26.47
N VAL A 16 -9.75 20.43 -26.52
CA VAL A 16 -10.02 19.52 -25.39
C VAL A 16 -8.80 18.67 -25.08
N VAL A 17 -8.11 18.14 -26.10
CA VAL A 17 -6.88 17.35 -25.90
C VAL A 17 -5.77 18.18 -25.24
N LEU A 18 -5.54 19.42 -25.71
CA LEU A 18 -4.55 20.32 -25.10
C LEU A 18 -4.87 20.65 -23.63
N LEU A 19 -6.15 20.82 -23.29
CA LEU A 19 -6.58 21.05 -21.90
C LEU A 19 -6.31 19.85 -21.00
N ILE A 20 -6.49 18.62 -21.49
CA ILE A 20 -6.21 17.39 -20.73
C ILE A 20 -4.70 17.26 -20.44
N PHE A 21 -3.85 17.54 -21.43
CA PHE A 21 -2.39 17.49 -21.25
C PHE A 21 -1.83 18.60 -20.35
N ALA A 22 -2.56 19.70 -20.16
CA ALA A 22 -2.18 20.81 -19.29
C ALA A 22 -2.52 20.57 -17.81
N LEU A 23 -3.25 19.50 -17.46
CA LEU A 23 -3.56 19.19 -16.07
C LEU A 23 -2.31 18.64 -15.37
N PRO A 24 -1.92 19.17 -14.19
CA PRO A 24 -0.82 18.61 -13.43
C PRO A 24 -1.20 17.19 -12.99
N ILE A 25 -0.35 16.22 -13.33
CA ILE A 25 -0.46 14.87 -12.79
C ILE A 25 -0.19 14.98 -11.29
N GLN A 26 -1.25 14.89 -10.48
CA GLN A 26 -1.09 14.81 -9.03
C GLN A 26 -0.37 13.50 -8.74
N THR A 27 0.88 13.59 -8.29
CA THR A 27 1.57 12.43 -7.75
C THR A 27 0.81 12.00 -6.49
N VAL A 28 0.44 10.71 -6.42
CA VAL A 28 -0.06 10.15 -5.18
C VAL A 28 1.06 10.29 -4.15
N GLN A 29 0.90 11.21 -3.20
CA GLN A 29 1.84 11.33 -2.08
C GLN A 29 1.82 9.97 -1.36
N GLY A 30 2.96 9.30 -1.32
CA GLY A 30 3.10 8.05 -0.57
C GLY A 30 2.80 8.26 0.90
N LEU A 31 2.42 7.19 1.61
CA LEU A 31 2.12 7.27 3.04
C LEU A 31 3.34 7.74 3.83
N SER A 32 3.09 8.61 4.82
CA SER A 32 4.13 9.02 5.75
C SER A 32 4.54 7.86 6.69
N PRO A 33 5.76 7.89 7.27
CA PRO A 33 6.20 6.89 8.25
C PRO A 33 5.26 6.80 9.47
N ALA A 34 4.68 7.93 9.89
CA ALA A 34 3.74 7.99 11.00
C ALA A 34 2.41 7.27 10.68
N GLU A 35 1.88 7.46 9.47
CA GLU A 35 0.69 6.76 9.01
C GLU A 35 0.94 5.25 8.90
N CYS A 36 2.09 4.84 8.37
CA CYS A 36 2.46 3.44 8.35
C CYS A 36 2.56 2.84 9.76
N LYS A 37 3.15 3.56 10.72
CA LYS A 37 3.20 3.12 12.14
C LYS A 37 1.80 2.92 12.70
N LEU A 38 0.89 3.85 12.45
CA LEU A 38 -0.50 3.75 12.89
C LEU A 38 -1.21 2.57 12.24
N LEU A 39 -1.13 2.42 10.91
CA LEU A 39 -1.77 1.33 10.18
C LEU A 39 -1.28 -0.04 10.62
N VAL A 40 0.01 -0.19 10.89
CA VAL A 40 0.56 -1.45 11.41
C VAL A 40 0.11 -1.71 12.84
N ASN A 41 0.08 -0.70 13.70
CA ASN A 41 -0.43 -0.89 15.07
C ASN A 41 -1.89 -1.35 15.07
N ILE A 42 -2.72 -0.78 14.18
CA ILE A 42 -4.11 -1.22 14.01
C ILE A 42 -4.17 -2.65 13.46
N LEU A 43 -3.27 -3.03 12.55
CA LEU A 43 -3.22 -4.40 12.02
C LEU A 43 -2.86 -5.41 13.11
N VAL A 44 -1.84 -5.12 13.92
CA VAL A 44 -1.41 -6.00 15.02
C VAL A 44 -2.50 -6.16 16.06
N SER A 45 -3.17 -5.06 16.45
CA SER A 45 -4.28 -5.12 17.41
C SER A 45 -5.52 -5.84 16.87
N ALA A 46 -5.72 -5.82 15.54
CA ALA A 46 -6.83 -6.52 14.89
C ALA A 46 -6.61 -8.04 14.76
N CYS A 47 -5.36 -8.50 14.76
CA CYS A 47 -4.99 -9.88 14.43
C CYS A 47 -4.26 -10.66 15.55
N PRO A 48 -4.66 -10.57 16.84
CA PRO A 48 -3.96 -11.27 17.92
C PRO A 48 -4.04 -12.81 17.76
N GLU A 49 -5.15 -13.31 17.20
CA GLU A 49 -5.38 -14.74 16.98
C GLU A 49 -4.36 -15.37 16.01
N VAL A 50 -3.81 -14.59 15.09
CA VAL A 50 -2.83 -15.07 14.10
C VAL A 50 -1.52 -15.51 14.78
N ILE A 51 -1.13 -14.82 15.87
CA ILE A 51 0.05 -15.17 16.67
C ILE A 51 -0.14 -16.56 17.31
N ASN A 52 -1.36 -16.85 17.77
CA ASN A 52 -1.73 -18.11 18.40
C ASN A 52 -2.17 -19.20 17.40
N ARG A 53 -1.89 -19.02 16.09
CA ARG A 53 -2.33 -19.92 15.00
C ARG A 53 -3.83 -20.18 14.93
N LYS A 54 -4.64 -19.24 15.40
CA LYS A 54 -6.09 -19.31 15.34
C LYS A 54 -6.60 -18.56 14.11
N PRO A 55 -7.75 -18.98 13.56
CA PRO A 55 -8.31 -18.36 12.37
C PRO A 55 -8.55 -16.86 12.58
N PRO A 56 -8.29 -16.02 11.56
CA PRO A 56 -8.46 -14.58 11.67
C PRO A 56 -9.95 -14.21 11.81
N SER A 57 -10.22 -13.12 12.54
CA SER A 57 -11.54 -12.50 12.53
C SER A 57 -11.82 -11.79 11.19
N ALA A 58 -13.08 -11.49 10.91
CA ALA A 58 -13.45 -10.70 9.74
C ALA A 58 -12.78 -9.32 9.75
N TYR A 59 -12.67 -8.70 10.93
CA TYR A 59 -11.98 -7.42 11.11
C TYR A 59 -10.47 -7.53 10.82
N CYS A 60 -9.82 -8.60 11.27
CA CYS A 60 -8.42 -8.88 10.93
C CYS A 60 -8.23 -8.98 9.40
N CYS A 61 -9.07 -9.74 8.70
CA CYS A 61 -8.99 -9.85 7.25
C CYS A 61 -9.24 -8.51 6.53
N GLN A 62 -10.15 -7.68 7.03
CA GLN A 62 -10.37 -6.34 6.49
C GLN A 62 -9.10 -5.49 6.62
N ARG A 63 -8.46 -5.49 7.79
CA ARG A 63 -7.21 -4.75 8.02
C ARG A 63 -6.08 -5.28 7.13
N ILE A 64 -5.96 -6.59 6.95
CA ILE A 64 -4.96 -7.19 6.05
C ILE A 64 -5.11 -6.65 4.63
N ARG A 65 -6.34 -6.51 4.12
CA ARG A 65 -6.61 -6.04 2.74
C ARG A 65 -6.23 -4.58 2.53
N VAL A 66 -6.52 -3.73 3.52
CA VAL A 66 -6.39 -2.26 3.37
C VAL A 66 -5.03 -1.73 3.78
N THR A 67 -4.25 -2.46 4.58
CA THR A 67 -2.91 -2.03 4.96
C THR A 67 -1.92 -2.24 3.81
N PRO A 68 -1.22 -1.18 3.35
CA PRO A 68 -0.21 -1.28 2.30
C PRO A 68 0.97 -2.18 2.70
N GLU A 69 1.51 -2.94 1.75
CA GLU A 69 2.66 -3.83 2.00
C GLU A 69 3.93 -3.08 2.40
N GLU A 70 4.11 -1.87 1.86
CA GLU A 70 5.21 -0.96 2.18
C GLU A 70 5.29 -0.68 3.68
N CYS A 71 4.14 -0.50 4.35
CA CYS A 71 4.08 -0.26 5.79
C CYS A 71 4.37 -1.55 6.59
N VAL A 72 3.86 -2.70 6.14
CA VAL A 72 3.99 -3.98 6.85
C VAL A 72 5.45 -4.46 6.83
N CYS A 73 6.12 -4.38 5.67
CA CYS A 73 7.49 -4.87 5.54
C CYS A 73 8.50 -4.10 6.40
N SER A 74 8.22 -2.84 6.79
CA SER A 74 9.06 -2.06 7.69
C SER A 74 9.00 -2.54 9.15
N ARG A 75 7.94 -3.29 9.52
CA ARG A 75 7.70 -3.75 10.90
C ARG A 75 7.91 -5.24 11.09
N ILE A 76 7.96 -6.02 10.01
CA ILE A 76 8.42 -7.41 10.03
C ILE A 76 9.93 -7.41 10.27
N THR A 77 10.31 -7.40 11.54
CA THR A 77 11.70 -7.57 11.97
C THR A 77 12.03 -9.06 12.08
N PRO A 78 13.32 -9.45 11.98
CA PRO A 78 13.74 -10.82 12.23
C PRO A 78 13.31 -11.33 13.60
N GLN A 79 13.32 -10.45 14.62
CA GLN A 79 12.89 -10.79 15.98
C GLN A 79 11.39 -11.13 16.04
N LEU A 80 10.55 -10.40 15.31
CA LEU A 80 9.13 -10.72 15.21
C LEU A 80 8.91 -12.03 14.44
N ALA A 81 9.67 -12.26 13.37
CA ALA A 81 9.61 -13.49 12.58
C ALA A 81 9.98 -14.76 13.37
N VAL A 82 10.71 -14.63 14.49
CA VAL A 82 10.97 -15.74 15.42
C VAL A 82 9.73 -16.07 16.26
N LEU A 83 8.87 -15.07 16.55
CA LEU A 83 7.71 -15.22 17.41
C LEU A 83 6.45 -15.72 16.67
N ILE A 84 6.38 -15.50 15.35
CA ILE A 84 5.22 -15.86 14.53
C ILE A 84 5.57 -16.97 13.53
N ASP A 85 4.63 -17.88 13.26
CA ASP A 85 4.77 -18.75 12.10
C ASP A 85 4.50 -17.95 10.82
N VAL A 86 5.58 -17.58 10.15
CA VAL A 86 5.55 -16.82 8.89
C VAL A 86 4.78 -17.57 7.80
N ASN A 87 4.88 -18.91 7.72
CA ASN A 87 4.14 -19.69 6.73
C ASN A 87 2.64 -19.67 7.01
N TYR A 88 2.26 -19.76 8.29
CA TYR A 88 0.87 -19.61 8.70
C TYR A 88 0.34 -18.20 8.41
N ALA A 89 1.10 -17.16 8.75
CA ALA A 89 0.74 -15.78 8.48
C ALA A 89 0.55 -15.52 6.98
N VAL A 90 1.42 -16.06 6.12
CA VAL A 90 1.27 -15.97 4.65
C VAL A 90 -0.01 -16.65 4.19
N LYS A 91 -0.33 -17.85 4.71
CA LYS A 91 -1.60 -18.53 4.40
C LYS A 91 -2.82 -17.73 4.85
N VAL A 92 -2.76 -17.09 6.02
CA VAL A 92 -3.82 -16.19 6.52
C VAL A 92 -4.01 -15.00 5.59
N VAL A 93 -2.92 -14.33 5.19
CA VAL A 93 -2.98 -13.18 4.27
C VAL A 93 -3.59 -13.58 2.92
N GLN A 94 -3.16 -14.71 2.37
CA GLN A 94 -3.71 -15.28 1.14
C GLN A 94 -5.19 -15.67 1.30
N GLY A 95 -5.55 -16.34 2.41
CA GLY A 95 -6.92 -16.73 2.73
C GLY A 95 -7.86 -15.54 2.96
N CYS A 96 -7.33 -14.42 3.46
CA CYS A 96 -8.06 -13.16 3.53
C CYS A 96 -8.22 -12.50 2.15
N GLY A 97 -7.67 -13.04 1.06
CA GLY A 97 -7.85 -12.53 -0.30
C GLY A 97 -6.81 -11.49 -0.74
N ARG A 98 -5.67 -11.41 -0.05
CA ARG A 98 -4.56 -10.55 -0.44
C ARG A 98 -3.47 -11.39 -1.12
N PRO A 99 -3.19 -11.18 -2.41
CA PRO A 99 -2.15 -11.94 -3.10
C PRO A 99 -0.78 -11.58 -2.52
N VAL A 100 0.04 -12.60 -2.26
CA VAL A 100 1.43 -12.43 -1.83
C VAL A 100 2.31 -12.93 -2.98
N PRO A 101 3.07 -12.04 -3.65
CA PRO A 101 3.97 -12.44 -4.72
C PRO A 101 4.96 -13.52 -4.23
N ARG A 102 5.22 -14.51 -5.09
CA ARG A 102 6.23 -15.53 -4.79
C ARG A 102 7.59 -14.83 -4.65
N HIS A 103 8.35 -15.20 -3.62
CA HIS A 103 9.69 -14.64 -3.32
C HIS A 103 9.68 -13.18 -2.86
N HIS A 104 8.54 -12.64 -2.41
CA HIS A 104 8.51 -11.32 -1.78
C HIS A 104 9.25 -11.35 -0.43
N LYS A 105 10.41 -10.70 -0.37
CA LYS A 105 11.19 -10.57 0.86
C LYS A 105 10.79 -9.25 1.56
N CYS A 106 10.25 -9.33 2.76
CA CYS A 106 10.17 -8.18 3.67
C CYS A 106 11.46 -8.08 4.49
N GLY A 107 11.86 -6.88 4.90
CA GLY A 107 12.92 -6.69 5.90
C GLY A 107 14.37 -6.59 5.39
N SER A 108 14.61 -6.06 4.18
CA SER A 108 15.99 -5.90 3.65
C SER A 108 16.48 -4.45 3.54
N LYS A 109 15.82 -3.49 4.18
CA LYS A 109 16.41 -2.17 4.41
C LYS A 109 16.24 -1.84 5.89
N LEU A 110 17.35 -1.60 6.58
CA LEU A 110 17.36 -0.50 7.55
C LEU A 110 16.70 0.66 6.82
N SER A 111 15.46 0.97 7.17
CA SER A 111 14.80 2.16 6.67
C SER A 111 15.66 3.32 7.14
N VAL A 112 16.28 4.03 6.19
CA VAL A 112 16.94 5.33 6.37
C VAL A 112 16.01 6.34 7.09
N HIS A 113 14.71 6.05 7.19
CA HIS A 113 13.75 6.77 8.04
C HIS A 113 13.97 6.63 9.56
N ASP A 114 14.78 5.69 10.05
CA ASP A 114 15.11 5.60 11.49
C ASP A 114 16.25 6.56 11.89
N VAL A 115 17.11 6.95 10.94
CA VAL A 115 18.25 7.85 11.22
C VAL A 115 17.78 9.29 11.50
N SER A 116 16.60 9.69 10.99
CA SER A 116 16.09 11.04 11.21
C SER A 116 15.43 11.27 12.59
N GLN A 117 15.32 10.24 13.44
CA GLN A 117 14.86 10.41 14.84
C GLN A 117 16.01 10.58 15.85
N LEU A 118 17.28 10.63 15.41
CA LEU A 118 18.43 10.95 16.28
C LEU A 118 18.98 12.38 16.10
N HIS A 119 18.38 13.20 15.23
CA HIS A 119 18.81 14.58 15.00
C HIS A 119 17.59 15.50 14.84
N GLU A 120 16.82 15.67 15.92
CA GLU A 120 16.36 16.97 16.44
C GLU A 120 15.83 16.80 17.87
#